data_AF-A0A920PEM7-F1
#
_entry.id   AF-A0A920PEM7-F1
#
_cell.length_a   1.000
_cell.length_b   1.000
_cell.length_c   1.000
_cell.angle_alpha   90.00
_cell.angle_beta   90.00
_cell.angle_gamma   90.00
#
_symmetry.space_group_name_H-M   'P 1'
#
loop_
_entity.id
_entity.type
_entity.pdbx_description
1 polymer ?
#
loop_
_entity_poly.entity_id
_entity_poly.type
_entity_poly.pdbx_seq_one_letter_code
_entity_poly.pdbx_strand_id
1 'polypeptide(L)'
;MDIFSYIFSEGTWFGIIDNGILVFVSLFGVNLERKLGGKGVYGALFGALLGNALSDGVAAIIDPSTRMIAGGIFAGCMYVVVLAYIYVKVAKPDLDS
;
A
#
# COMPACT_ATOMS: atom_id res chain seq x y z
N MET A 1 11.64 -9.47 -27.99
CA MET A 1 11.50 -8.15 -27.31
C MET A 1 12.89 -7.70 -26.94
N ASP A 2 13.27 -6.48 -27.31
CA ASP A 2 14.49 -5.87 -26.79
C ASP A 2 14.25 -5.34 -25.36
N ILE A 3 15.32 -5.09 -24.61
CA ILE A 3 15.23 -4.69 -23.21
C ILE A 3 14.46 -3.37 -23.01
N PHE A 4 14.52 -2.47 -23.99
CA PHE A 4 13.79 -1.22 -23.97
C PHE A 4 12.28 -1.47 -24.09
N SER A 5 11.85 -2.32 -25.01
CA SER A 5 10.44 -2.71 -25.19
C SER A 5 9.84 -3.38 -23.94
N TYR A 6 10.64 -4.10 -23.16
CA TYR A 6 10.20 -4.68 -21.90
C TYR A 6 10.06 -3.63 -20.78
N ILE A 7 11.02 -2.71 -20.67
CA ILE A 7 10.99 -1.60 -19.68
C ILE A 7 9.80 -0.68 -19.94
N PHE A 8 9.50 -0.38 -21.21
CA PHE A 8 8.36 0.46 -21.60
C PHE A 8 7.05 -0.30 -21.78
N SER A 9 7.00 -1.59 -21.42
CA SER A 9 5.74 -2.33 -21.43
C SER A 9 4.78 -1.79 -20.38
N GLU A 10 3.47 -1.89 -20.67
CA GLU A 10 2.41 -1.46 -19.77
C GLU A 10 2.51 -2.16 -18.41
N GLY A 11 2.85 -3.45 -18.39
CA GLY A 11 3.01 -4.22 -17.16
C GLY A 11 4.15 -3.73 -16.27
N THR A 12 5.30 -3.36 -16.86
CA THR A 12 6.44 -2.80 -16.10
C THR A 12 6.06 -1.46 -15.48
N TRP A 13 5.45 -0.56 -16.26
CA TRP A 13 5.03 0.75 -15.75
C TRP A 13 3.93 0.64 -14.71
N PHE A 14 2.97 -0.26 -14.90
CA PHE A 14 1.95 -0.56 -13.90
C PHE A 14 2.59 -1.02 -12.58
N GLY A 15 3.54 -1.95 -12.64
CA GLY A 15 4.28 -2.42 -11.45
C GLY A 15 5.09 -1.32 -10.75
N ILE A 16 5.69 -0.41 -11.53
CA ILE A 16 6.42 0.77 -10.98
C ILE A 16 5.48 1.71 -10.24
N ILE A 17 4.33 2.04 -10.83
CA ILE A 17 3.34 2.91 -10.20
C ILE A 17 2.77 2.25 -8.95
N ASP A 18 2.42 0.96 -9.05
CA ASP A 18 1.79 0.22 -7.96
C ASP A 18 2.69 0.17 -6.70
N ASN A 19 3.92 -0.31 -6.88
CA ASN A 19 4.89 -0.39 -5.80
C ASN A 19 5.43 0.99 -5.39
N GLY A 20 5.43 1.96 -6.31
CA GLY A 20 5.83 3.33 -6.04
C GLY A 20 4.90 4.03 -5.05
N ILE A 21 3.58 3.88 -5.23
CA ILE A 21 2.58 4.39 -4.28
C ILE A 21 2.79 3.73 -2.91
N LEU A 22 2.95 2.41 -2.87
CA LEU A 22 3.17 1.67 -1.63
C LEU A 22 4.41 2.17 -0.88
N VAL A 23 5.57 2.24 -1.55
CA VAL A 23 6.82 2.70 -0.93
C VAL A 23 6.70 4.15 -0.46
N PHE A 24 6.08 5.02 -1.24
CA PHE A 24 5.93 6.42 -0.87
C PHE A 24 5.10 6.58 0.41
N VAL A 25 3.94 5.93 0.49
CA VAL A 25 3.06 6.03 1.66
C VAL A 25 3.69 5.34 2.88
N SER A 26 4.39 4.23 2.68
CA SER A 26 5.13 3.55 3.75
C SER A 26 6.24 4.44 4.34
N LEU A 27 7.08 5.05 3.49
CA LEU A 27 8.13 5.98 3.94
C LEU A 27 7.56 7.24 4.59
N PHE A 28 6.45 7.76 4.08
CA PHE A 28 5.73 8.86 4.72
C PHE A 28 5.26 8.46 6.12
N GLY A 29 4.67 7.28 6.28
CA GLY A 29 4.24 6.72 7.56
C GLY A 29 5.39 6.57 8.55
N VAL A 30 6.52 6.00 8.14
CA VAL A 30 7.75 5.90 8.94
C VAL A 30 8.16 7.27 9.48
N ASN A 31 8.25 8.27 8.60
CA ASN A 31 8.69 9.61 8.97
C ASN A 31 7.69 10.30 9.89
N LEU A 32 6.39 10.11 9.67
CA LEU A 32 5.34 10.67 10.51
C LEU A 32 5.38 10.08 11.92
N GLU A 33 5.47 8.75 12.05
CA GLU A 33 5.55 8.10 13.36
C GLU A 33 6.81 8.52 14.12
N ARG A 34 7.97 8.60 13.45
CA ARG A 34 9.22 9.08 14.06
C ARG A 34 9.11 10.52 14.55
N LYS A 35 8.40 11.39 13.82
CA LYS A 35 8.11 12.77 14.28
C LYS A 35 7.20 12.82 15.51
N LEU A 36 6.41 11.77 15.74
CA LEU A 36 5.55 11.61 16.92
C LEU A 36 6.24 10.84 18.06
N GLY A 37 7.53 10.51 17.94
CA GLY A 37 8.32 9.85 18.98
C GLY A 37 8.36 8.32 18.91
N GLY A 38 7.80 7.70 17.87
CA GLY A 38 7.87 6.25 17.63
C GLY A 38 9.15 5.81 16.90
N LYS A 39 9.31 4.50 16.69
CA LYS A 39 10.47 3.92 15.99
C LYS A 39 10.28 3.84 14.47
N GLY A 40 9.04 3.96 13.98
CA GLY A 40 8.71 3.97 12.56
C GLY A 40 8.10 2.67 12.04
N VAL A 41 8.00 1.62 12.87
CA VAL A 41 7.52 0.30 12.42
C VAL A 41 6.01 0.30 12.17
N TYR A 42 5.22 0.94 13.05
CA TYR A 42 3.78 1.05 12.84
C TYR A 42 3.44 1.94 11.65
N GLY A 43 4.20 3.02 11.46
CA GLY A 43 4.14 3.90 10.31
C GLY A 43 4.47 3.16 9.01
N ALA A 44 5.50 2.30 9.02
CA ALA A 44 5.81 1.44 7.89
C ALA A 44 4.66 0.46 7.58
N LEU A 45 4.14 -0.22 8.62
CA LEU A 45 3.06 -1.21 8.50
C LEU A 45 1.77 -0.58 7.96
N PHE A 46 1.24 0.44 8.63
CA PHE A 46 -0.01 1.08 8.22
C PHE A 46 0.17 1.90 6.94
N GLY A 47 1.34 2.50 6.74
CA GLY A 47 1.66 3.18 5.48
C GLY A 47 1.71 2.22 4.30
N ALA A 48 2.27 1.02 4.46
CA ALA A 48 2.27 -0.01 3.43
C ALA A 48 0.85 -0.53 3.12
N LEU A 49 0.03 -0.80 4.15
CA LEU A 49 -1.34 -1.27 3.97
C LEU A 49 -2.24 -0.20 3.30
N LEU A 50 -2.13 1.06 3.73
CA LEU A 50 -2.85 2.18 3.12
C LEU A 50 -2.35 2.47 1.70
N GLY A 51 -1.03 2.39 1.47
CA GLY A 51 -0.42 2.54 0.16
C GLY A 51 -0.89 1.46 -0.81
N ASN A 52 -0.92 0.20 -0.37
CA ASN A 52 -1.49 -0.90 -1.16
C ASN A 52 -2.98 -0.69 -1.46
N ALA A 53 -3.80 -0.33 -0.47
CA ALA A 53 -5.22 -0.07 -0.69
C ALA A 53 -5.45 1.05 -1.72
N LEU A 54 -4.73 2.17 -1.59
CA LEU A 54 -4.78 3.27 -2.55
C LEU A 54 -4.34 2.82 -3.95
N SER A 55 -3.25 2.07 -4.02
CA SER A 55 -2.70 1.60 -5.27
C SER A 55 -3.64 0.65 -6.03
N ASP A 56 -4.15 -0.38 -5.34
CA ASP A 56 -5.12 -1.33 -5.89
C ASP A 56 -6.42 -0.62 -6.32
N GLY A 57 -6.86 0.39 -5.56
CA GLY A 57 -8.01 1.22 -5.92
C GLY A 57 -7.78 2.00 -7.21
N VAL A 58 -6.62 2.66 -7.36
CA VAL A 58 -6.25 3.40 -8.58
C VAL A 58 -6.14 2.46 -9.78
N ALA A 59 -5.44 1.33 -9.60
CA ALA A 59 -5.31 0.29 -10.60
C ALA A 59 -6.68 -0.20 -11.10
N ALA A 60 -7.57 -0.53 -10.17
CA ALA A 60 -8.90 -1.03 -10.50
C ALA A 60 -9.77 0.03 -11.19
N ILE A 61 -9.64 1.31 -10.85
CA ILE A 61 -10.36 2.39 -11.54
C ILE A 61 -9.89 2.53 -13.00
N ILE A 62 -8.60 2.38 -13.25
CA ILE A 62 -8.03 2.58 -14.58
C ILE A 62 -8.33 1.39 -15.49
N ASP A 63 -8.25 0.17 -14.98
CA ASP A 63 -8.51 -1.06 -15.74
C ASP A 63 -10.02 -1.26 -16.04
N PRO A 64 -10.43 -1.30 -17.33
CA PRO A 64 -11.82 -1.54 -17.70
C PRO A 64 -12.43 -2.83 -17.15
N SER A 65 -11.62 -3.86 -16.91
CA SER A 65 -12.10 -5.18 -16.46
C SER A 65 -12.49 -5.18 -14.97
N THR A 66 -11.87 -4.33 -14.17
CA THR A 66 -12.04 -4.26 -12.71
C THR A 66 -12.73 -2.97 -12.24
N ARG A 67 -12.90 -1.97 -13.11
CA ARG A 67 -13.53 -0.67 -12.78
C ARG A 67 -14.87 -0.77 -12.06
N MET A 68 -15.73 -1.70 -12.47
CA MET A 68 -17.05 -1.89 -11.86
C MET A 68 -17.00 -2.42 -10.42
N ILE A 69 -15.91 -3.10 -10.05
CA ILE A 69 -15.68 -3.66 -8.72
C ILE A 69 -14.59 -2.91 -7.93
N ALA A 70 -14.05 -1.82 -8.47
CA ALA A 70 -12.95 -1.07 -7.87
C ALA A 70 -13.23 -0.61 -6.42
N GLY A 71 -14.48 -0.19 -6.14
CA GLY A 71 -14.89 0.14 -4.78
C GLY A 71 -14.83 -1.05 -3.82
N GLY A 72 -15.16 -2.26 -4.30
CA GLY A 72 -15.06 -3.50 -3.53
C GLY A 72 -13.62 -3.92 -3.28
N ILE A 73 -12.74 -3.77 -4.28
CA ILE A 73 -11.30 -4.02 -4.16
C ILE A 73 -10.70 -3.09 -3.09
N PHE A 74 -10.92 -1.78 -3.22
CA PHE A 74 -10.45 -0.79 -2.25
C PHE A 74 -10.97 -1.07 -0.83
N ALA A 75 -12.28 -1.36 -0.71
CA ALA A 75 -12.89 -1.68 0.58
C ALA A 75 -12.28 -2.94 1.22
N GLY A 76 -12.02 -3.98 0.41
CA GLY A 76 -11.35 -5.21 0.85
C GLY A 76 -9.97 -4.94 1.45
N CYS A 77 -9.15 -4.14 0.77
CA CYS A 77 -7.83 -3.74 1.29
C CYS A 77 -7.97 -2.93 2.58
N MET A 78 -8.94 -2.02 2.66
CA MET A 78 -9.21 -1.24 3.88
C MET A 78 -9.70 -2.10 5.05
N TYR A 79 -10.43 -3.19 4.81
CA TYR A 79 -10.79 -4.13 5.89
C TYR A 79 -9.55 -4.78 6.51
N VAL A 80 -8.53 -5.10 5.72
CA VAL A 80 -7.26 -5.64 6.23
C VAL A 80 -6.52 -4.59 7.05
N VAL A 81 -6.54 -3.31 6.65
CA VAL A 81 -6.00 -2.20 7.45
C VAL A 81 -6.66 -2.17 8.84
N VAL A 82 -7.99 -2.28 8.89
CA VAL A 82 -8.74 -2.28 10.15
C VAL A 82 -8.39 -3.52 11.01
N LEU A 83 -8.26 -4.69 10.40
CA LEU A 83 -7.85 -5.90 11.12
C LEU A 83 -6.44 -5.79 11.70
N ALA A 84 -5.49 -5.25 10.93
CA ALA A 84 -4.14 -4.98 11.42
C ALA A 84 -4.15 -3.98 12.60
N TYR A 85 -4.99 -2.94 12.53
CA TYR A 85 -5.16 -2.00 13.63
C TYR A 85 -5.70 -2.68 14.90
N ILE A 86 -6.73 -3.51 14.77
CA ILE A 86 -7.29 -4.27 15.89
C ILE A 86 -6.23 -5.20 16.48
N TYR A 87 -5.50 -5.93 15.65
CA TYR A 87 -4.44 -6.83 16.10
C TYR A 87 -3.37 -6.09 16.90
N VAL A 88 -2.82 -5.00 16.36
CA VAL A 88 -1.83 -4.17 17.05
C VAL A 88 -2.37 -3.65 18.37
N LYS A 89 -3.62 -3.18 18.39
CA LYS A 89 -4.24 -2.62 19.58
C LYS A 89 -4.48 -3.64 20.69
N VAL A 90 -4.87 -4.87 20.33
CA VAL A 90 -5.24 -5.94 21.27
C VAL A 90 -4.03 -6.76 21.70
N ALA A 91 -3.25 -7.24 20.73
CA ALA A 91 -2.12 -8.13 20.99
C ALA A 91 -0.89 -7.38 21.53
N LYS A 92 -0.82 -6.05 21.32
CA LYS A 92 0.35 -5.22 21.66
C LYS A 92 1.66 -5.90 21.26
N PRO A 93 1.76 -6.35 19.99
CA PRO A 93 2.93 -7.07 19.54
C PRO A 93 4.16 -6.18 19.70
N ASP A 94 5.26 -6.76 20.15
CA ASP A 94 6.52 -6.02 20.27
C ASP A 94 7.18 -5.92 18.89
N LEU A 95 6.55 -5.14 18.00
CA LEU A 95 7.06 -4.89 16.64
C LEU A 95 8.21 -3.89 16.65
N ASP A 96 8.32 -3.14 17.74
CA ASP A 96 9.29 -2.08 17.93
C ASP A 96 10.50 -2.55 18.77
N SER A 97 10.55 -3.78 19.31
CA SER A 97 11.66 -4.25 20.17
C SER A 97 13.04 -3.98 19.61
#